data_AF-A0A935W0K1-F1
#
_entry.id   AF-A0A935W0K1-F1
#
_cell.length_a   1.000
_cell.length_b   1.000
_cell.length_c   1.000
_cell.angle_alpha   90.00
_cell.angle_beta   90.00
_cell.angle_gamma   90.00
#
_symmetry.space_group_name_H-M   'P 1'
#
loop_
_entity.id
_entity.type
_entity.pdbx_description
1 polymer ?
#
loop_
_entity_poly.entity_id
_entity_poly.type
_entity_poly.pdbx_seq_one_letter_code
_entity_poly.pdbx_strand_id
1 'polypeptide(L)'
;MSAASRDPAGRSADFVQLLREFLSGYTAFADLFARCGSQEIPFARIRELVGDDEGTVLFRMKEKSHALFRTDEFASEVVRHEALFDLALGSLFHEAMKLRESLYQREVYGPRVAQLREAADEQSEALIVEFDRILGKSVARLDEVVAEVRVLLAQTRDQLRRLLLERAGDRRVTRCLLSRREQVDSTFAEGLDGLLKAMHGNTATGLVEGARALLESAYYVEAIATLRRAKSEVEAPLQEIRQLELYAEGMQAVLDGRYASSIEALTEWADSEGHLLERDFARLAGSVLGRLGPLLRDDPDPSTWIARARALQQRMDGGGSDREG
;
A
#
# COMPACT_ATOMS: atom_id res chain seq x y z
N MET A 1 2.71 -20.15 17.54
CA MET A 1 2.76 -18.90 18.32
C MET A 1 3.42 -17.83 17.49
N SER A 2 2.63 -16.94 16.91
CA SER A 2 3.10 -15.59 16.56
C SER A 2 2.04 -14.66 17.08
N ALA A 3 2.40 -13.90 18.12
CA ALA A 3 1.56 -12.88 18.66
C ALA A 3 1.27 -11.90 17.53
N ALA A 4 -0.01 -11.70 17.21
CA ALA A 4 -0.46 -10.49 16.56
C ALA A 4 0.01 -9.33 17.46
N SER A 5 1.20 -8.82 17.13
CA SER A 5 1.84 -7.71 17.82
C SER A 5 0.87 -6.55 17.72
N ARG A 6 0.21 -6.23 18.84
CA ARG A 6 -0.54 -4.99 18.99
C ARG A 6 0.42 -3.87 18.63
N ASP A 7 0.15 -3.22 17.49
CA ASP A 7 0.86 -2.07 16.94
C ASP A 7 0.84 -0.91 17.96
N PRO A 8 1.91 -0.72 18.77
CA PRO A 8 1.80 0.08 19.98
C PRO A 8 1.66 1.60 19.73
N ALA A 9 1.71 2.07 18.48
CA ALA A 9 1.81 3.50 18.17
C ALA A 9 1.24 3.92 16.80
N GLY A 10 0.45 3.08 16.10
CA GLY A 10 -0.06 3.43 14.76
C GLY A 10 0.98 3.31 13.64
N ARG A 11 2.14 2.68 13.92
CA ARG A 11 3.27 2.56 13.00
C ARG A 11 2.91 1.80 11.72
N SER A 12 1.96 0.88 11.76
CA SER A 12 1.52 0.19 10.55
C SER A 12 0.66 1.07 9.65
N ALA A 13 -0.20 1.91 10.21
CA ALA A 13 -0.98 2.84 9.40
C ALA A 13 -0.07 3.84 8.67
N ASP A 14 0.95 4.33 9.37
CA ASP A 14 1.99 5.19 8.81
C ASP A 14 2.83 4.46 7.74
N PHE A 15 3.21 3.20 7.98
CA PHE A 15 3.90 2.39 6.98
C PHE A 15 3.06 2.16 5.72
N VAL A 16 1.77 1.85 5.88
CA VAL A 16 0.84 1.73 4.75
C VAL A 16 0.74 3.04 3.99
N GLN A 17 0.72 4.19 4.67
CA GLN A 17 0.74 5.47 3.98
C GLN A 17 2.05 5.69 3.22
N LEU A 18 3.21 5.40 3.83
CA LEU A 18 4.50 5.46 3.16
C LEU A 18 4.55 4.56 1.92
N LEU A 19 4.03 3.32 2.01
CA LEU A 19 3.93 2.39 0.89
C LEU A 19 3.11 2.98 -0.27
N ARG A 20 1.97 3.62 0.03
CA ARG A 20 1.12 4.27 -0.98
C ARG A 20 1.84 5.43 -1.69
N GLU A 21 2.53 6.27 -0.92
CA GLU A 21 3.32 7.37 -1.48
C GLU A 21 4.46 6.81 -2.33
N PHE A 22 5.15 5.76 -1.86
CA PHE A 22 6.23 5.13 -2.61
C PHE A 22 5.78 4.55 -3.94
N LEU A 23 4.71 3.75 -3.96
CA LEU A 23 4.18 3.17 -5.21
C LEU A 23 3.78 4.25 -6.22
N SER A 24 3.19 5.35 -5.73
CA SER A 24 2.77 6.47 -6.57
C SER A 24 3.96 7.26 -7.10
N GLY A 25 4.93 7.58 -6.23
CA GLY A 25 6.15 8.28 -6.59
C GLY A 25 7.03 7.47 -7.55
N TYR A 26 7.23 6.18 -7.27
CA TYR A 26 7.99 5.29 -8.13
C TYR A 26 7.40 5.21 -9.54
N THR A 27 6.08 4.99 -9.66
CA THR A 27 5.40 4.96 -10.96
C THR A 27 5.59 6.28 -11.72
N ALA A 28 5.46 7.42 -11.04
CA ALA A 28 5.61 8.73 -11.67
C ALA A 28 7.05 8.99 -12.16
N PHE A 29 8.07 8.61 -11.39
CA PHE A 29 9.46 8.68 -11.82
C PHE A 29 9.77 7.73 -12.97
N ALA A 30 9.27 6.48 -12.89
CA ALA A 30 9.45 5.49 -13.94
C ALA A 30 8.85 5.98 -15.27
N ASP A 31 7.63 6.53 -15.23
CA ASP A 31 6.97 7.12 -16.40
C ASP A 31 7.75 8.32 -16.96
N LEU A 32 8.25 9.21 -16.10
CA LEU A 32 9.04 10.36 -16.52
C LEU A 32 10.31 9.91 -17.25
N PHE A 33 11.03 8.97 -16.68
CA PHE A 33 12.29 8.46 -17.21
C PHE A 33 12.13 7.53 -18.42
N ALA A 34 10.97 6.90 -18.58
CA ALA A 34 10.67 6.11 -19.77
C ALA A 34 10.32 6.99 -20.99
N ARG A 35 9.69 8.15 -20.76
CA ARG A 35 9.19 9.03 -21.83
C ARG A 35 10.19 10.08 -22.29
N CYS A 36 11.17 10.41 -21.47
CA CYS A 36 12.10 11.50 -21.73
C CYS A 36 13.55 10.98 -21.72
N GLY A 37 14.33 11.38 -22.73
CA GLY A 37 15.79 11.38 -22.58
C GLY A 37 16.21 12.32 -21.45
N SER A 38 17.37 12.09 -20.84
CA SER A 38 17.88 12.91 -19.73
C SER A 38 17.89 14.41 -20.03
N GLN A 39 18.23 14.78 -21.28
CA GLN A 39 18.24 16.16 -21.76
C GLN A 39 16.85 16.72 -22.11
N GLU A 40 15.81 15.89 -22.10
CA GLU A 40 14.46 16.26 -22.54
C GLU A 40 13.45 16.32 -21.38
N ILE A 41 13.88 15.97 -20.16
CA ILE A 41 13.03 16.03 -18.97
C ILE A 41 12.59 17.48 -18.74
N PRO A 42 11.29 17.81 -18.76
CA PRO A 42 10.83 19.18 -18.52
C PRO A 42 10.91 19.55 -17.04
N PHE A 43 11.35 20.77 -16.72
CA PHE A 43 11.39 21.28 -15.34
C PHE A 43 10.02 21.20 -14.65
N ALA A 44 8.95 21.51 -15.37
CA ALA A 44 7.60 21.47 -14.83
C ALA A 44 7.23 20.08 -14.26
N ARG A 45 7.67 19.00 -14.93
CA ARG A 45 7.37 17.61 -14.52
C ARG A 45 8.16 17.18 -13.30
N ILE A 46 9.45 17.53 -13.22
CA ILE A 46 10.25 17.19 -12.04
C ILE A 46 9.79 17.98 -10.80
N ARG A 47 9.34 19.23 -10.98
CA ARG A 47 8.85 20.09 -9.89
C ARG A 47 7.58 19.54 -9.22
N GLU A 48 6.73 18.82 -9.96
CA GLU A 48 5.55 18.15 -9.40
C GLU A 48 5.93 16.99 -8.46
N LEU A 49 7.09 16.37 -8.69
CA LEU A 49 7.56 15.21 -7.93
C LEU A 49 8.50 15.57 -6.78
N VAL A 50 9.27 16.66 -6.95
CA VAL A 50 10.39 17.02 -6.09
C VAL A 50 10.22 18.43 -5.55
N GLY A 51 10.08 18.54 -4.23
CA GLY A 51 9.75 19.74 -3.46
C GLY A 51 10.49 19.73 -2.12
N ASP A 52 10.51 20.88 -1.47
CA ASP A 52 10.91 21.03 -0.07
C ASP A 52 9.71 21.25 0.85
N ASP A 53 8.50 20.94 0.37
CA ASP A 53 7.24 21.02 1.10
C ASP A 53 6.31 19.82 0.81
N GLU A 54 5.23 19.75 1.59
CA GLU A 54 4.23 18.67 1.55
C GLU A 54 3.48 18.53 0.21
N GLY A 55 3.57 19.53 -0.68
CA GLY A 55 2.99 19.49 -2.01
C GLY A 55 3.58 18.40 -2.89
N THR A 56 4.80 17.94 -2.60
CA THR A 56 5.53 16.99 -3.45
C THR A 56 5.66 15.59 -2.85
N VAL A 57 5.60 14.57 -3.71
CA VAL A 57 5.59 13.17 -3.27
C VAL A 57 6.90 12.79 -2.56
N LEU A 58 8.05 13.23 -3.06
CA LEU A 58 9.34 12.82 -2.50
C LEU A 58 9.59 13.43 -1.11
N PHE A 59 9.13 14.67 -0.88
CA PHE A 59 9.17 15.28 0.44
C PHE A 59 8.29 14.51 1.43
N ARG A 60 7.03 14.22 1.07
CA ARG A 60 6.12 13.44 1.92
C ARG A 60 6.67 12.04 2.23
N MET A 61 7.27 11.38 1.25
CA MET A 61 7.93 10.08 1.43
C MET A 61 9.07 10.18 2.44
N LYS A 62 9.98 11.15 2.25
CA LYS A 62 11.14 11.38 3.12
C LYS A 62 10.73 11.68 4.56
N GLU A 63 9.79 12.60 4.77
CA GLU A 63 9.35 12.96 6.13
C GLU A 63 8.64 11.79 6.83
N LYS A 64 7.83 11.01 6.11
CA LYS A 64 7.21 9.80 6.67
C LYS A 64 8.21 8.72 7.03
N SER A 65 9.21 8.50 6.17
CA SER A 65 10.29 7.56 6.45
C SER A 65 11.09 7.99 7.69
N HIS A 66 11.47 9.27 7.78
CA HIS A 66 12.17 9.81 8.95
C HIS A 66 11.36 9.56 10.23
N ALA A 67 10.07 9.86 10.21
CA ALA A 67 9.19 9.67 11.37
C ALA A 67 9.07 8.19 11.78
N LEU A 68 9.10 7.28 10.82
CA LEU A 68 8.96 5.84 11.07
C LEU A 68 10.26 5.18 11.54
N PHE A 69 11.38 5.53 10.91
CA PHE A 69 12.59 4.68 10.90
C PHE A 69 13.85 5.37 11.40
N ARG A 70 13.85 6.70 11.55
CA ARG A 70 15.06 7.40 11.98
C ARG A 70 15.42 7.00 13.40
N THR A 71 16.63 6.45 13.55
CA THR A 71 17.16 5.99 14.83
C THR A 71 18.68 5.99 14.79
N ASP A 72 19.30 6.25 15.94
CA ASP A 72 20.74 6.08 16.15
C ASP A 72 21.07 4.70 16.77
N GLU A 73 20.05 3.88 17.04
CA GLU A 73 20.16 2.56 17.63
C GLU A 73 19.94 1.46 16.59
N PHE A 74 20.97 0.62 16.37
CA PHE A 74 20.97 -0.45 15.36
C PHE A 74 20.94 -1.85 15.99
N ALA A 75 20.08 -2.01 17.00
CA ALA A 75 20.07 -3.18 17.87
C ALA A 75 19.62 -4.49 17.18
N SER A 76 18.82 -4.42 16.11
CA SER A 76 18.32 -5.59 15.38
C SER A 76 18.53 -5.45 13.88
N GLU A 77 18.48 -6.59 13.16
CA GLU A 77 18.58 -6.62 11.71
C GLU A 77 17.44 -5.85 11.03
N VAL A 78 16.21 -6.03 11.48
CA VAL A 78 15.03 -5.28 11.00
C VAL A 78 15.24 -3.78 11.14
N VAL A 79 15.72 -3.31 12.30
CA VAL A 79 15.97 -1.88 12.53
C VAL A 79 17.07 -1.35 11.60
N ARG A 80 18.10 -2.15 11.30
CA ARG A 80 19.11 -1.77 10.30
C ARG A 80 18.52 -1.67 8.90
N HIS A 81 17.62 -2.58 8.52
CA HIS A 81 16.94 -2.50 7.23
C HIS A 81 16.01 -1.28 7.12
N GLU A 82 15.31 -0.94 8.19
CA GLU A 82 14.49 0.27 8.29
C GLU A 82 15.37 1.54 8.17
N ALA A 83 16.49 1.61 8.88
CA ALA A 83 17.42 2.74 8.79
C ALA A 83 18.09 2.86 7.41
N LEU A 84 18.45 1.74 6.77
CA LEU A 84 18.99 1.75 5.41
C LEU A 84 17.96 2.24 4.39
N PHE A 85 16.69 1.87 4.56
CA PHE A 85 15.61 2.40 3.73
C PHE A 85 15.49 3.92 3.87
N ASP A 86 15.54 4.40 5.12
CA ASP A 86 15.48 5.83 5.43
C ASP A 86 16.62 6.62 4.79
N LEU A 87 17.85 6.12 4.93
CA LEU A 87 19.03 6.71 4.31
C LEU A 87 18.94 6.71 2.77
N ALA A 88 18.52 5.59 2.17
CA ALA A 88 18.39 5.48 0.72
C ALA A 88 17.35 6.46 0.17
N LEU A 89 16.23 6.63 0.87
CA LEU A 89 15.20 7.58 0.50
C LEU A 89 15.65 9.03 0.68
N GLY A 90 16.40 9.33 1.75
CA GLY A 90 17.04 10.63 1.95
C GLY A 90 18.04 10.96 0.85
N SER A 91 18.89 10.02 0.45
CA SER A 91 19.81 10.18 -0.68
C SER A 91 19.07 10.39 -2.00
N LEU A 92 18.02 9.61 -2.27
CA LEU A 92 17.16 9.80 -3.44
C LEU A 92 16.56 11.22 -3.48
N PHE A 93 16.07 11.70 -2.33
CA PHE A 93 15.56 13.07 -2.19
C PHE A 93 16.61 14.11 -2.59
N HIS A 94 17.84 13.99 -2.06
CA HIS A 94 18.91 14.94 -2.36
C HIS A 94 19.32 14.92 -3.84
N GLU A 95 19.49 13.75 -4.45
CA GLU A 95 19.84 13.69 -5.87
C GLU A 95 18.72 14.20 -6.78
N ALA A 96 17.47 13.91 -6.44
CA ALA A 96 16.32 14.44 -7.18
C ALA A 96 16.21 15.98 -7.05
N MET A 97 16.56 16.55 -5.89
CA MET A 97 16.64 18.00 -5.71
C MET A 97 17.73 18.63 -6.59
N LYS A 98 18.90 17.97 -6.74
CA LYS A 98 19.95 18.43 -7.68
C LYS A 98 19.48 18.36 -9.13
N LEU A 99 18.74 17.31 -9.49
CA LEU A 99 18.13 17.19 -10.82
C LEU A 99 17.17 18.36 -11.08
N ARG A 100 16.27 18.63 -10.12
CA ARG A 100 15.32 19.74 -10.19
C ARG A 100 16.03 21.08 -10.38
N GLU A 101 17.07 21.34 -9.59
CA GLU A 101 17.86 22.57 -9.69
C GLU A 101 18.56 22.69 -11.06
N SER A 102 19.14 21.60 -11.56
CA SER A 102 19.82 21.61 -12.87
C SER A 102 18.85 21.91 -14.02
N LEU A 103 17.64 21.36 -13.94
CA LEU A 103 16.58 21.63 -14.90
C LEU A 103 16.03 23.06 -14.79
N TYR A 104 15.90 23.59 -13.57
CA TYR A 104 15.52 24.99 -13.35
C TYR A 104 16.54 25.97 -13.94
N GLN A 105 17.83 25.72 -13.70
CA GLN A 105 18.91 26.52 -14.27
C GLN A 105 18.86 26.53 -15.79
N ARG A 106 18.63 25.37 -16.41
CA ARG A 106 18.51 25.24 -17.86
C ARG A 106 17.31 26.00 -18.43
N GLU A 107 16.12 25.79 -17.86
CA GLU A 107 14.86 26.27 -18.45
C GLU A 107 14.47 27.69 -18.04
N VAL A 108 14.95 28.17 -16.89
CA VAL A 108 14.59 29.48 -16.35
C VAL A 108 15.78 30.44 -16.38
N TYR A 109 16.93 30.04 -15.84
CA TYR A 109 18.10 30.93 -15.81
C TYR A 109 18.77 31.05 -17.17
N GLY A 110 18.90 29.97 -17.95
CA GLY A 110 19.51 29.99 -19.28
C GLY A 110 18.92 31.06 -20.20
N PRO A 111 17.60 31.06 -20.46
CA PRO A 111 16.95 32.10 -21.25
C PRO A 111 17.13 33.50 -20.67
N ARG A 112 17.13 33.65 -19.34
CA ARG A 112 17.30 34.94 -18.69
C ARG A 112 18.71 35.50 -18.85
N VAL A 113 19.74 34.66 -18.74
CA VAL A 113 21.13 35.04 -18.97
C VAL A 113 21.34 35.42 -20.44
N ALA A 114 20.75 34.68 -21.38
CA ALA A 114 20.80 35.02 -22.80
C ALA A 114 20.20 36.42 -23.09
N GLN A 115 19.05 36.74 -22.50
CA GLN A 115 18.44 38.08 -22.62
C GLN A 115 19.31 39.18 -22.00
N LEU A 116 19.90 38.93 -20.83
CA LEU A 116 20.75 39.91 -20.16
C LEU A 116 22.05 40.17 -20.94
N ARG A 117 22.58 39.16 -21.63
CA ARG A 117 23.75 39.30 -22.51
C ARG A 117 23.52 40.29 -23.64
N GLU A 118 22.33 40.29 -24.24
CA GLU A 118 22.01 41.24 -25.32
C GLU A 118 22.02 42.70 -24.85
N ALA A 119 21.82 42.94 -23.55
CA ALA A 119 21.78 44.27 -22.94
C ALA A 119 23.00 44.57 -22.05
N ALA A 120 24.04 43.71 -22.08
CA ALA A 120 25.17 43.81 -21.18
C ALA A 120 26.14 44.93 -21.56
N ASP A 121 26.71 45.58 -20.54
CA ASP A 121 27.85 46.48 -20.68
C ASP A 121 29.17 45.73 -20.45
N GLU A 122 30.30 46.39 -20.73
CA GLU A 122 31.65 45.81 -20.54
C GLU A 122 31.92 45.38 -19.09
N GLN A 123 31.26 46.01 -18.11
CA GLN A 123 31.43 45.67 -16.68
C GLN A 123 30.72 44.36 -16.32
N SER A 124 29.65 44.02 -17.03
CA SER A 124 28.82 42.83 -16.77
C SER A 124 29.32 41.56 -17.48
N GLU A 125 30.19 41.69 -18.49
CA GLU A 125 30.63 40.58 -19.36
C GLU A 125 31.30 39.46 -18.56
N ALA A 126 32.17 39.79 -17.59
CA ALA A 126 32.85 38.79 -16.77
C ALA A 126 31.87 37.92 -15.96
N LEU A 127 30.78 38.51 -15.47
CA LEU A 127 29.75 37.80 -14.72
C LEU A 127 28.92 36.91 -15.65
N ILE A 128 28.60 37.37 -16.86
CA ILE A 128 27.87 36.61 -17.87
C ILE A 128 28.66 35.37 -18.30
N VAL A 129 29.97 35.50 -18.52
CA VAL A 129 30.86 34.36 -18.82
C VAL A 129 30.86 33.33 -17.68
N GLU A 130 30.84 33.78 -16.43
CA GLU A 130 30.75 32.87 -15.28
C GLU A 130 29.40 32.15 -15.21
N PHE A 131 28.28 32.83 -15.51
CA PHE A 131 26.98 32.19 -15.60
C PHE A 131 26.92 31.12 -16.69
N ASP A 132 27.42 31.41 -17.88
CA ASP A 132 27.54 30.43 -18.97
C ASP A 132 28.33 29.20 -18.53
N ARG A 133 29.45 29.41 -17.82
CA ARG A 133 30.28 28.32 -17.30
C ARG A 133 29.50 27.44 -16.32
N ILE A 134 28.73 28.05 -15.42
CA ILE A 134 27.90 27.33 -14.44
C ILE A 134 26.77 26.57 -15.15
N LEU A 135 26.04 27.23 -16.05
CA LEU A 135 24.94 26.64 -16.82
C LEU A 135 25.42 25.47 -17.69
N GLY A 136 26.54 25.63 -18.39
CA GLY A 136 27.15 24.58 -19.20
C GLY A 136 27.53 23.36 -18.38
N LYS A 137 28.11 23.55 -17.18
CA LYS A 137 28.40 22.44 -16.25
C LYS A 137 27.13 21.75 -15.75
N SER A 138 26.08 22.52 -15.47
CA SER A 138 24.79 22.00 -15.00
C SER A 138 24.15 21.07 -16.04
N VAL A 139 24.10 21.52 -17.31
CA VAL A 139 23.58 20.73 -18.43
C VAL A 139 24.41 19.48 -18.70
N ALA A 140 25.74 19.61 -18.68
CA ALA A 140 26.65 18.47 -18.91
C ALA A 140 26.52 17.36 -17.86
N ARG A 141 26.04 17.67 -16.65
CA ARG A 141 25.86 16.70 -15.56
C ARG A 141 24.46 16.11 -15.48
N LEU A 142 23.51 16.55 -16.31
CA LEU A 142 22.14 16.04 -16.27
C LEU A 142 22.08 14.52 -16.45
N ASP A 143 22.87 13.97 -17.37
CA ASP A 143 22.87 12.53 -17.63
C ASP A 143 23.37 11.73 -16.42
N GLU A 144 24.42 12.23 -15.75
CA GLU A 144 24.97 11.66 -14.52
C GLU A 144 23.93 11.69 -13.39
N VAL A 145 23.32 12.85 -13.14
CA VAL A 145 22.33 13.00 -12.07
C VAL A 145 21.08 12.16 -12.33
N VAL A 146 20.60 12.09 -13.58
CA VAL A 146 19.47 11.21 -13.94
C VAL A 146 19.83 9.73 -13.70
N ALA A 147 21.04 9.31 -14.04
CA ALA A 147 21.50 7.95 -13.77
C ALA A 147 21.57 7.66 -12.27
N GLU A 148 22.09 8.58 -11.45
CA GLU A 148 22.15 8.45 -9.99
C GLU A 148 20.74 8.33 -9.38
N VAL A 149 19.80 9.19 -9.80
CA VAL A 149 18.40 9.12 -9.35
C VAL A 149 17.77 7.77 -9.72
N ARG A 150 18.00 7.25 -10.93
CA ARG A 150 17.49 5.93 -11.35
C ARG A 150 18.05 4.80 -10.49
N VAL A 151 19.35 4.82 -10.21
CA VAL A 151 20.01 3.81 -9.38
C VAL A 151 19.47 3.86 -7.96
N LEU A 152 19.40 5.04 -7.35
CA LEU A 152 18.86 5.20 -6.00
C LEU A 152 17.38 4.81 -5.93
N LEU A 153 16.57 5.16 -6.93
CA LEU A 153 15.17 4.76 -6.98
C LEU A 153 15.02 3.22 -7.00
N ALA A 154 15.83 2.53 -7.79
CA ALA A 154 15.83 1.06 -7.85
C ALA A 154 16.31 0.42 -6.54
N GLN A 155 17.37 0.96 -5.93
CA GLN A 155 17.89 0.48 -4.64
C GLN A 155 16.89 0.69 -3.50
N THR A 156 16.24 1.86 -3.44
CA THR A 156 15.21 2.15 -2.44
C THR A 156 13.98 1.25 -2.63
N ARG A 157 13.59 0.93 -3.88
CA ARG A 157 12.56 -0.09 -4.16
C ARG A 157 12.95 -1.46 -3.62
N ASP A 158 14.18 -1.91 -3.90
CA ASP A 158 14.64 -3.23 -3.46
C ASP A 158 14.72 -3.31 -1.93
N GLN A 159 15.04 -2.20 -1.28
CA GLN A 159 15.00 -2.11 0.18
C GLN A 159 13.57 -2.10 0.72
N LEU A 160 12.62 -1.37 0.09
CA LEU A 160 11.20 -1.43 0.45
C LEU A 160 10.67 -2.86 0.35
N ARG A 161 11.05 -3.57 -0.72
CA ARG A 161 10.67 -4.97 -0.93
C ARG A 161 11.06 -5.82 0.29
N ARG A 162 12.28 -5.64 0.84
CA ARG A 162 12.71 -6.37 2.05
C ARG A 162 11.84 -6.04 3.25
N LEU A 163 11.52 -4.77 3.47
CA LEU A 163 10.62 -4.34 4.55
C LEU A 163 9.21 -4.93 4.41
N LEU A 164 8.72 -5.10 3.17
CA LEU A 164 7.44 -5.76 2.91
C LEU A 164 7.47 -7.24 3.34
N LEU A 165 8.57 -7.96 3.08
CA LEU A 165 8.72 -9.35 3.51
C LEU A 165 8.74 -9.48 5.04
N GLU A 166 9.45 -8.59 5.72
CA GLU A 166 9.49 -8.55 7.20
C GLU A 166 8.12 -8.23 7.81
N ARG A 167 7.25 -7.58 7.03
CA ARG A 167 5.88 -7.21 7.41
C ARG A 167 4.83 -8.11 6.79
N ALA A 168 5.18 -9.33 6.36
CA ALA A 168 4.24 -10.30 5.80
C ALA A 168 3.02 -10.57 6.70
N GLY A 169 3.22 -10.56 8.02
CA GLY A 169 2.13 -10.74 8.99
C GLY A 169 1.19 -9.54 9.15
N ASP A 170 1.48 -8.39 8.55
CA ASP A 170 0.64 -7.21 8.62
C ASP A 170 -0.40 -7.20 7.49
N ARG A 171 -1.61 -7.67 7.81
CA ARG A 171 -2.75 -7.72 6.88
C ARG A 171 -3.06 -6.37 6.21
N ARG A 172 -2.77 -5.23 6.86
CA ARG A 172 -2.99 -3.90 6.29
C ARG A 172 -2.05 -3.63 5.12
N VAL A 173 -0.83 -4.15 5.17
CA VAL A 173 0.15 -4.11 4.08
C VAL A 173 -0.33 -4.94 2.91
N THR A 174 -0.70 -6.21 3.15
CA THR A 174 -1.23 -7.10 2.11
C THR A 174 -2.44 -6.49 1.40
N ARG A 175 -3.40 -5.93 2.15
CA ARG A 175 -4.55 -5.23 1.56
C ARG A 175 -4.14 -4.04 0.71
N CYS A 176 -3.19 -3.24 1.18
CA CYS A 176 -2.69 -2.09 0.42
C CYS A 176 -2.13 -2.53 -0.94
N LEU A 177 -1.33 -3.61 -0.97
CA LEU A 177 -0.78 -4.19 -2.20
C LEU A 177 -1.90 -4.66 -3.15
N LEU A 178 -2.91 -5.38 -2.65
CA LEU A 178 -4.05 -5.82 -3.46
C LEU A 178 -4.81 -4.65 -4.09
N SER A 179 -5.10 -3.62 -3.30
CA SER A 179 -5.83 -2.43 -3.77
C SER A 179 -5.06 -1.60 -4.81
N ARG A 180 -3.76 -1.86 -4.97
CA ARG A 180 -2.85 -1.11 -5.84
C ARG A 180 -2.11 -2.02 -6.82
N ARG A 181 -2.76 -3.12 -7.24
CA ARG A 181 -2.17 -4.14 -8.11
C ARG A 181 -1.37 -3.58 -9.26
N GLU A 182 -1.93 -2.66 -10.05
CA GLU A 182 -1.25 -2.09 -11.22
C GLU A 182 0.06 -1.37 -10.85
N GLN A 183 0.08 -0.64 -9.73
CA GLN A 183 1.28 0.04 -9.26
C GLN A 183 2.30 -0.95 -8.68
N VAL A 184 1.83 -2.03 -8.04
CA VAL A 184 2.71 -3.10 -7.55
C VAL A 184 3.35 -3.83 -8.74
N ASP A 185 2.57 -4.17 -9.76
CA ASP A 185 3.01 -4.83 -10.98
C ASP A 185 4.00 -3.97 -11.79
N SER A 186 3.85 -2.64 -11.78
CA SER A 186 4.81 -1.73 -12.41
C SER A 186 6.05 -1.46 -11.56
N THR A 187 5.95 -1.57 -10.23
CA THR A 187 7.05 -1.26 -9.31
C THR A 187 7.99 -2.44 -9.14
N PHE A 188 7.47 -3.64 -8.88
CA PHE A 188 8.25 -4.83 -8.56
C PHE A 188 8.31 -5.79 -9.76
N ALA A 189 9.50 -6.29 -10.07
CA ALA A 189 9.72 -7.12 -11.26
C ALA A 189 8.93 -8.44 -11.23
N GLU A 190 8.71 -8.99 -10.03
CA GLU A 190 7.92 -10.21 -9.84
C GLU A 190 6.40 -9.98 -9.80
N GLY A 191 5.98 -8.72 -9.87
CA GLY A 191 4.59 -8.29 -9.70
C GLY A 191 3.96 -8.65 -8.36
N LEU A 192 2.65 -8.44 -8.26
CA LEU A 192 1.88 -8.72 -7.05
C LEU A 192 1.97 -10.19 -6.65
N ASP A 193 1.90 -11.12 -7.60
CA ASP A 193 1.81 -12.56 -7.30
C ASP A 193 3.13 -13.12 -6.80
N GLY A 194 4.24 -12.71 -7.40
CA GLY A 194 5.57 -13.05 -6.92
C GLY A 194 5.84 -12.43 -5.55
N LEU A 195 5.37 -11.21 -5.30
CA LEU A 195 5.55 -10.55 -4.00
C LEU A 195 4.72 -11.24 -2.91
N LEU A 196 3.46 -11.58 -3.17
CA LEU A 196 2.62 -12.36 -2.25
C LEU A 196 3.23 -13.72 -1.96
N LYS A 197 3.75 -14.41 -2.98
CA LYS A 197 4.48 -15.67 -2.80
C LYS A 197 5.72 -15.49 -1.92
N ALA A 198 6.48 -14.43 -2.11
CA ALA A 198 7.66 -14.15 -1.28
C ALA A 198 7.30 -13.83 0.18
N MET A 199 6.19 -13.12 0.41
CA MET A 199 5.71 -12.77 1.76
C MET A 199 5.11 -13.98 2.49
N HIS A 200 4.30 -14.79 1.79
CA HIS A 200 3.41 -15.77 2.41
C HIS A 200 3.74 -17.23 2.04
N GLY A 201 4.81 -17.47 1.29
CA GLY A 201 5.24 -18.78 0.81
C GLY A 201 4.55 -19.21 -0.49
N ASN A 202 3.28 -18.88 -0.68
CA ASN A 202 2.54 -19.07 -1.93
C ASN A 202 1.52 -17.94 -2.17
N THR A 203 1.06 -17.81 -3.42
CA THR A 203 0.14 -16.73 -3.83
C THR A 203 -1.25 -16.91 -3.24
N ALA A 204 -1.74 -18.15 -3.09
CA ALA A 204 -3.06 -18.44 -2.54
C ALA A 204 -3.20 -17.95 -1.09
N THR A 205 -2.22 -18.26 -0.24
CA THR A 205 -2.15 -17.80 1.16
C THR A 205 -2.13 -16.28 1.23
N GLY A 206 -1.33 -15.62 0.38
CA GLY A 206 -1.30 -14.15 0.34
C GLY A 206 -2.64 -13.52 -0.08
N LEU A 207 -3.35 -14.13 -1.02
CA LEU A 207 -4.70 -13.69 -1.41
C LEU A 207 -5.72 -13.92 -0.29
N VAL A 208 -5.63 -15.04 0.43
CA VAL A 208 -6.48 -15.33 1.59
C VAL A 208 -6.26 -14.32 2.71
N GLU A 209 -5.01 -14.00 3.06
CA GLU A 209 -4.70 -12.96 4.07
C GLU A 209 -5.21 -11.58 3.66
N GLY A 210 -5.10 -11.25 2.37
CA GLY A 210 -5.67 -10.03 1.82
C GLY A 210 -7.20 -10.00 1.86
N ALA A 211 -7.86 -11.13 1.59
CA ALA A 211 -9.31 -11.26 1.74
C ALA A 211 -9.74 -11.08 3.20
N ARG A 212 -9.03 -11.69 4.17
CA ARG A 212 -9.27 -11.47 5.61
C ARG A 212 -9.20 -9.99 5.97
N ALA A 213 -8.18 -9.28 5.49
CA ALA A 213 -8.03 -7.83 5.69
C ALA A 213 -9.18 -7.00 5.09
N LEU A 214 -9.75 -7.44 3.96
CA LEU A 214 -10.92 -6.81 3.35
C LEU A 214 -12.19 -7.06 4.18
N LEU A 215 -12.37 -8.29 4.68
CA LEU A 215 -13.49 -8.66 5.55
C LEU A 215 -13.48 -7.89 6.88
N GLU A 216 -12.31 -7.73 7.50
CA GLU A 216 -12.13 -6.89 8.70
C GLU A 216 -12.59 -5.43 8.50
N SER A 217 -12.60 -4.96 7.26
CA SER A 217 -13.02 -3.61 6.87
C SER A 217 -14.35 -3.58 6.11
N ALA A 218 -15.12 -4.66 6.14
CA ALA A 218 -16.44 -4.80 5.51
C ALA A 218 -16.48 -4.62 3.98
N TYR A 219 -15.36 -4.83 3.28
CA TYR A 219 -15.29 -4.87 1.81
C TYR A 219 -15.59 -6.28 1.29
N TYR A 220 -16.84 -6.74 1.47
CA TYR A 220 -17.23 -8.13 1.24
C TYR A 220 -17.18 -8.54 -0.24
N VAL A 221 -17.57 -7.65 -1.16
CA VAL A 221 -17.55 -7.93 -2.61
C VAL A 221 -16.12 -8.15 -3.09
N GLU A 222 -15.21 -7.28 -2.70
CA GLU A 222 -13.78 -7.37 -3.02
C GLU A 222 -13.13 -8.59 -2.37
N ALA A 223 -13.52 -8.92 -1.13
CA ALA A 223 -13.06 -10.13 -0.46
C ALA A 223 -13.49 -11.39 -1.23
N ILE A 224 -14.75 -11.48 -1.66
CA ILE A 224 -15.26 -12.60 -2.48
C ILE A 224 -14.48 -12.71 -3.80
N ALA A 225 -14.26 -11.59 -4.51
CA ALA A 225 -13.48 -11.61 -5.73
C ALA A 225 -12.04 -12.10 -5.50
N THR A 226 -11.42 -11.67 -4.40
CA THR A 226 -10.07 -12.08 -4.01
C THR A 226 -10.02 -13.57 -3.66
N LEU A 227 -11.01 -14.10 -2.93
CA LEU A 227 -11.12 -15.52 -2.55
C LEU A 227 -11.32 -16.42 -3.78
N ARG A 228 -12.15 -15.99 -4.74
CA ARG A 228 -12.34 -16.72 -6.01
C ARG A 228 -11.05 -16.81 -6.82
N ARG A 229 -10.24 -15.74 -6.81
CA ARG A 229 -8.91 -15.77 -7.40
C ARG A 229 -7.98 -16.73 -6.64
N ALA A 230 -7.98 -16.68 -5.31
CA ALA A 230 -7.19 -17.61 -4.49
C ALA A 230 -7.53 -19.08 -4.80
N LYS A 231 -8.81 -19.37 -5.06
CA LYS A 231 -9.31 -20.71 -5.39
C LYS A 231 -8.74 -21.27 -6.70
N SER A 232 -8.30 -20.42 -7.64
CA SER A 232 -7.69 -20.86 -8.89
C SER A 232 -6.20 -21.22 -8.78
N GLU A 233 -5.58 -21.00 -7.62
CA GLU A 233 -4.18 -21.32 -7.37
C GLU A 233 -3.97 -22.82 -7.02
N VAL A 234 -2.79 -23.35 -7.36
CA VAL A 234 -2.47 -24.80 -7.25
C VAL A 234 -2.55 -25.34 -5.82
N GLU A 235 -2.21 -24.52 -4.81
CA GLU A 235 -2.15 -24.90 -3.40
C GLU A 235 -3.24 -24.19 -2.57
N ALA A 236 -4.39 -23.91 -3.19
CA ALA A 236 -5.47 -23.17 -2.55
C ALA A 236 -6.06 -23.91 -1.34
N PRO A 237 -6.17 -23.26 -0.16
CA PRO A 237 -6.84 -23.84 1.00
C PRO A 237 -8.36 -23.81 0.83
N LEU A 238 -8.91 -24.71 0.01
CA LEU A 238 -10.30 -24.67 -0.48
C LEU A 238 -11.35 -24.62 0.64
N GLN A 239 -11.13 -25.34 1.73
CA GLN A 239 -12.04 -25.33 2.89
C GLN A 239 -12.08 -23.97 3.57
N GLU A 240 -10.91 -23.38 3.82
CA GLU A 240 -10.79 -22.04 4.42
C GLU A 240 -11.39 -20.97 3.50
N ILE A 241 -11.10 -21.05 2.19
CA ILE A 241 -11.68 -20.15 1.19
C ILE A 241 -13.20 -20.22 1.22
N ARG A 242 -13.78 -21.43 1.24
CA ARG A 242 -15.24 -21.61 1.27
C ARG A 242 -15.85 -21.00 2.54
N GLN A 243 -15.22 -21.18 3.70
CA GLN A 243 -15.69 -20.57 4.94
C GLN A 243 -15.70 -19.03 4.85
N LEU A 244 -14.62 -18.44 4.35
CA LEU A 244 -14.54 -16.99 4.18
C LEU A 244 -15.53 -16.46 3.13
N GLU A 245 -15.79 -17.21 2.06
CA GLU A 245 -16.81 -16.88 1.05
C GLU A 245 -18.20 -16.87 1.69
N LEU A 246 -18.57 -17.90 2.46
CA LEU A 246 -19.88 -17.98 3.12
C LEU A 246 -20.09 -16.84 4.12
N TYR A 247 -19.07 -16.50 4.90
CA TYR A 247 -19.10 -15.34 5.78
C TYR A 247 -19.34 -14.05 4.98
N ALA A 248 -18.54 -13.83 3.93
CA ALA A 248 -18.64 -12.63 3.11
C ALA A 248 -20.00 -12.50 2.41
N GLU A 249 -20.52 -13.60 1.85
CA GLU A 249 -21.84 -13.68 1.21
C GLU A 249 -22.95 -13.37 2.21
N GLY A 250 -22.87 -13.95 3.40
CA GLY A 250 -23.82 -13.72 4.49
C GLY A 250 -23.84 -12.27 4.94
N MET A 251 -22.67 -11.66 5.12
CA MET A 251 -22.57 -10.25 5.54
C MET A 251 -22.96 -9.28 4.42
N GLN A 252 -22.58 -9.54 3.17
CA GLN A 252 -23.02 -8.73 2.03
C GLN A 252 -24.54 -8.80 1.84
N ALA A 253 -25.14 -9.97 2.02
CA ALA A 253 -26.59 -10.12 1.92
C ALA A 253 -27.34 -9.26 2.95
N VAL A 254 -26.76 -9.00 4.14
CA VAL A 254 -27.33 -8.02 5.08
C VAL A 254 -27.32 -6.62 4.51
N LEU A 255 -26.20 -6.18 3.93
CA LEU A 255 -26.07 -4.85 3.34
C LEU A 255 -27.04 -4.65 2.16
N ASP A 256 -27.32 -5.73 1.42
CA ASP A 256 -28.26 -5.74 0.30
C ASP A 256 -29.74 -5.85 0.74
N GLY A 257 -30.03 -5.98 2.04
CA GLY A 257 -31.39 -6.21 2.55
C GLY A 257 -31.94 -7.63 2.30
N ARG A 258 -31.11 -8.58 1.89
CA ARG A 258 -31.45 -9.98 1.62
C ARG A 258 -31.27 -10.84 2.88
N TYR A 259 -32.04 -10.54 3.93
CA TYR A 259 -31.83 -11.10 5.27
C TYR A 259 -32.01 -12.62 5.37
N ALA A 260 -32.98 -13.22 4.67
CA ALA A 260 -33.13 -14.68 4.62
C ALA A 260 -31.86 -15.36 4.08
N SER A 261 -31.34 -14.89 2.94
CA SER A 261 -30.09 -15.39 2.35
C SER A 261 -28.88 -15.17 3.27
N SER A 262 -28.86 -14.06 4.02
CA SER A 262 -27.82 -13.82 5.01
C SER A 262 -27.82 -14.89 6.11
N ILE A 263 -28.99 -15.17 6.69
CA ILE A 263 -29.15 -16.17 7.75
C ILE A 263 -28.74 -17.55 7.24
N GLU A 264 -29.11 -17.92 6.01
CA GLU A 264 -28.72 -19.18 5.40
C GLU A 264 -27.20 -19.30 5.24
N ALA A 265 -26.56 -18.32 4.60
CA ALA A 265 -25.11 -18.34 4.37
C ALA A 265 -24.31 -18.32 5.68
N LEU A 266 -24.74 -17.53 6.68
CA LEU A 266 -24.10 -17.50 8.00
C LEU A 266 -24.35 -18.78 8.81
N THR A 267 -25.47 -19.48 8.57
CA THR A 267 -25.71 -20.81 9.16
C THR A 267 -24.73 -21.83 8.58
N GLU A 268 -24.63 -21.90 7.24
CA GLU A 268 -23.67 -22.80 6.57
C GLU A 268 -22.23 -22.49 6.97
N TRP A 269 -21.89 -21.21 7.11
CA TRP A 269 -20.60 -20.77 7.63
C TRP A 269 -20.33 -21.28 9.06
N ALA A 270 -21.30 -21.13 9.97
CA ALA A 270 -21.17 -21.57 11.36
C ALA A 270 -21.13 -23.11 11.51
N ASP A 271 -21.78 -23.82 10.58
CA ASP A 271 -21.84 -25.28 10.54
C ASP A 271 -20.61 -25.91 9.88
N SER A 272 -19.79 -25.12 9.17
CA SER A 272 -18.59 -25.62 8.48
C SER A 272 -17.56 -26.16 9.48
N GLU A 273 -17.18 -27.44 9.32
CA GLU A 273 -16.13 -28.10 10.12
C GLU A 273 -14.77 -27.39 9.97
N GLY A 274 -13.95 -27.43 11.02
CA GLY A 274 -12.65 -26.76 11.04
C GLY A 274 -12.80 -25.28 11.34
N HIS A 275 -13.22 -24.94 12.56
CA HIS A 275 -13.45 -23.57 13.00
C HIS A 275 -12.16 -22.74 13.01
N LEU A 276 -11.74 -22.24 11.86
CA LEU A 276 -10.97 -21.00 11.76
C LEU A 276 -11.92 -19.80 11.91
N LEU A 277 -12.88 -19.92 12.85
CA LEU A 277 -13.71 -18.81 13.27
C LEU A 277 -12.78 -17.83 13.98
N GLU A 278 -12.34 -16.82 13.23
CA GLU A 278 -11.80 -15.64 13.87
C GLU A 278 -12.89 -15.13 14.81
N ARG A 279 -12.61 -15.13 16.11
CA ARG A 279 -13.58 -14.76 17.16
C ARG A 279 -14.26 -13.42 16.87
N ASP A 280 -13.55 -12.54 16.17
CA ASP A 280 -14.04 -11.23 15.78
C ASP A 280 -15.09 -11.31 14.66
N PHE A 281 -14.94 -12.20 13.68
CA PHE A 281 -15.97 -12.45 12.66
C PHE A 281 -17.23 -13.04 13.28
N ALA A 282 -17.09 -14.00 14.19
CA ALA A 282 -18.23 -14.60 14.90
C ALA A 282 -18.98 -13.56 15.73
N ARG A 283 -18.24 -12.72 16.47
CA ARG A 283 -18.83 -11.62 17.26
C ARG A 283 -19.56 -10.61 16.37
N LEU A 284 -18.97 -10.24 15.23
CA LEU A 284 -19.59 -9.30 14.31
C LEU A 284 -20.87 -9.88 13.68
N ALA A 285 -20.82 -11.12 13.20
CA ALA A 285 -21.99 -11.82 12.65
C ALA A 285 -23.10 -11.94 13.71
N GLY A 286 -22.78 -12.37 14.93
CA GLY A 286 -23.73 -12.43 16.04
C GLY A 286 -24.38 -11.08 16.34
N SER A 287 -23.59 -10.00 16.37
CA SER A 287 -24.10 -8.64 16.57
C SER A 287 -25.07 -8.21 15.47
N VAL A 288 -24.77 -8.55 14.21
CA VAL A 288 -25.64 -8.26 13.07
C VAL A 288 -26.93 -9.07 13.12
N LEU A 289 -26.86 -10.37 13.38
CA LEU A 289 -28.01 -11.26 13.53
C LEU A 289 -28.99 -10.77 14.60
N GLY A 290 -28.46 -10.30 15.75
CA GLY A 290 -29.28 -9.73 16.83
C GLY A 290 -30.05 -8.48 16.44
N ARG A 291 -29.65 -7.78 15.38
CA ARG A 291 -30.30 -6.56 14.87
C ARG A 291 -31.28 -6.82 13.72
N LEU A 292 -31.35 -8.03 13.18
CA LEU A 292 -32.21 -8.34 12.02
C LEU A 292 -33.71 -8.39 12.36
N GLY A 293 -34.08 -8.59 13.63
CA GLY A 293 -35.47 -8.82 14.03
C GLY A 293 -36.47 -7.75 13.55
N PRO A 294 -36.20 -6.45 13.74
CA PRO A 294 -37.05 -5.38 13.20
C PRO A 294 -37.05 -5.29 11.66
N LEU A 295 -35.97 -5.71 11.00
CA LEU A 295 -35.78 -5.60 9.55
C LEU A 295 -36.49 -6.70 8.76
N LEU A 296 -36.81 -7.82 9.43
CA LEU A 296 -37.51 -8.97 8.85
C LEU A 296 -39.05 -8.81 8.82
N ARG A 297 -39.61 -7.70 9.31
CA ARG A 297 -41.07 -7.55 9.49
C ARG A 297 -41.90 -7.67 8.21
N ASP A 298 -41.29 -7.29 7.08
CA ASP A 298 -41.93 -7.30 5.77
C ASP A 298 -41.64 -8.58 4.96
N ASP A 299 -40.91 -9.54 5.55
CA ASP A 299 -40.66 -10.85 4.95
C ASP A 299 -41.94 -11.72 5.00
N PRO A 300 -42.18 -12.61 4.00
CA PRO A 300 -43.32 -13.52 4.01
C PRO A 300 -43.43 -14.43 5.24
N ASP A 301 -42.32 -14.79 5.89
CA ASP A 301 -42.29 -15.61 7.10
C ASP A 301 -41.36 -15.04 8.19
N PRO A 302 -41.76 -13.92 8.82
CA PRO A 302 -40.89 -13.19 9.72
C PRO A 302 -40.59 -13.99 11.00
N SER A 303 -41.54 -14.78 11.50
CA SER A 303 -41.36 -15.55 12.74
C SER A 303 -40.30 -16.64 12.60
N THR A 304 -40.27 -17.34 11.46
CA THR A 304 -39.27 -18.38 11.19
C THR A 304 -37.88 -17.79 11.12
N TRP A 305 -37.69 -16.70 10.37
CA TRP A 305 -36.38 -16.08 10.21
C TRP A 305 -35.86 -15.44 11.49
N ILE A 306 -36.72 -14.82 12.29
CA ILE A 306 -36.35 -14.28 13.60
C ILE A 306 -35.89 -15.40 14.54
N ALA A 307 -36.60 -16.53 14.56
CA ALA A 307 -36.22 -17.68 15.38
C ALA A 307 -34.87 -18.26 14.96
N ARG A 308 -34.64 -18.42 13.64
CA ARG A 308 -33.36 -18.91 13.10
C ARG A 308 -32.20 -17.95 13.40
N ALA A 309 -32.38 -16.65 13.20
CA ALA A 309 -31.35 -15.64 13.49
C ALA A 309 -30.97 -15.65 14.97
N ARG A 310 -31.95 -15.74 15.89
CA ARG A 310 -31.68 -15.84 17.35
C ARG A 310 -30.94 -17.12 17.72
N ALA A 311 -31.36 -18.25 17.19
CA ALA A 311 -30.69 -19.52 17.46
C ALA A 311 -29.23 -19.50 16.98
N LEU A 312 -28.99 -18.94 15.79
CA LEU A 312 -27.64 -18.78 15.24
C LEU A 312 -26.78 -17.81 16.08
N GLN A 313 -27.34 -16.66 16.48
CA GLN A 313 -26.68 -15.72 17.37
C GLN A 313 -26.24 -16.38 18.68
N GLN A 314 -27.15 -17.11 19.35
CA GLN A 314 -26.85 -17.80 20.61
C GLN A 314 -25.71 -18.82 20.46
N ARG A 315 -25.66 -19.54 19.33
CA ARG A 315 -24.57 -20.46 19.01
C ARG A 315 -23.23 -19.73 18.86
N MET A 316 -23.22 -18.60 18.17
CA MET A 316 -22.00 -17.79 17.96
C MET A 316 -21.50 -17.14 19.27
N ASP A 317 -22.42 -16.71 20.14
CA ASP A 317 -22.08 -16.11 21.45
C ASP A 317 -21.68 -17.18 22.49
N GLY A 318 -22.32 -18.36 22.48
CA GLY A 318 -22.09 -19.45 23.43
C GLY A 318 -20.86 -20.31 23.15
N GLY A 319 -20.38 -20.35 21.90
CA GLY A 319 -19.16 -21.09 21.54
C GLY A 319 -17.85 -20.56 22.15
N GLY A 320 -17.91 -19.47 22.93
CA GLY A 320 -16.76 -18.86 23.62
C GLY A 320 -16.53 -19.29 25.07
N SER A 321 -17.49 -19.96 25.75
CA SER A 321 -17.40 -20.22 27.20
C SER A 321 -16.77 -21.56 27.61
N ASP A 322 -16.66 -22.53 26.71
CA ASP A 322 -16.34 -23.92 27.09
C ASP A 322 -14.86 -24.31 26.91
N ARG A 323 -13.92 -23.36 26.90
CA ARG A 323 -12.47 -23.66 26.74
C ARG A 323 -11.52 -22.86 27.63
N GLU A 324 -11.79 -22.86 28.93
CA GLU A 324 -10.76 -22.81 29.98
C GLU A 324 -10.95 -24.05 30.87
N GLY A 325 -10.37 -25.16 30.43
CA GLY A 325 -10.33 -26.45 31.12
C GLY A 325 -9.23 -27.31 30.56
#